data_AF-A0A1H6VNJ9-F1
#
_entry.id   AF-A0A1H6VNJ9-F1
#
_cell.length_a   1.000
_cell.length_b   1.000
_cell.length_c   1.000
_cell.angle_alpha   90.00
_cell.angle_beta   90.00
_cell.angle_gamma   90.00
#
_symmetry.space_group_name_H-M   'P 1'
#
loop_
_entity.id
_entity.type
_entity.pdbx_description
1 polymer ?
#
loop_
_entity_poly.entity_id
_entity_poly.type
_entity_poly.pdbx_seq_one_letter_code
_entity_poly.pdbx_strand_id
1 'polypeptide(L)'
;MKKLTIHISALLLLFGAAACSIDNYPAPDSQLYGTFLDAETSEPVEQDIIRGSTIEFIEHGYASQTKQTMIIKNDGSYRNNLIFANTYTITPVRGNFVPMAAQEVTVKGETKLDFKVQPYIRVKEASIEKVGTKIVAKFKLQQTVLNNVRKIGLYAHPEPSVGEPMRVALAEQEINGAIDPNKVYQLEIDIPSNSNVLKTGNQYFFRAGAIIDAPESKFNYAKAVRIAL
;
A
#
# COMPACT_ATOMS: atom_id res chain seq x y z
N MET A 1 46.60 29.55 46.18
CA MET A 1 46.34 28.44 45.22
C MET A 1 45.14 27.59 45.63
N LYS A 2 45.07 27.00 46.84
CA LYS A 2 43.93 26.17 47.30
C LYS A 2 42.53 26.83 47.19
N LYS A 3 42.40 28.14 47.46
CA LYS A 3 41.12 28.87 47.34
C LYS A 3 40.65 29.01 45.88
N LEU A 4 41.57 29.17 44.93
CA LEU A 4 41.25 29.28 43.49
C LEU A 4 40.81 27.93 42.92
N THR A 5 41.42 26.83 43.37
CA THR A 5 41.04 25.47 42.99
C THR A 5 39.62 25.12 43.47
N ILE A 6 39.25 25.53 44.70
CA ILE A 6 37.90 25.33 45.25
C ILE A 6 36.83 26.08 44.44
N HIS A 7 37.14 27.29 43.96
CA HIS A 7 36.18 28.10 43.20
C HIS A 7 35.99 27.55 41.78
N ILE A 8 37.05 27.03 41.15
CA ILE A 8 36.98 26.36 39.85
C ILE A 8 36.19 25.04 39.97
N SER A 9 36.44 24.24 41.01
CA SER A 9 35.68 23.01 41.26
C SER A 9 34.19 23.26 41.56
N ALA A 10 33.86 24.32 42.30
CA ALA A 10 32.47 24.71 42.55
C ALA A 10 31.76 25.21 41.28
N LEU A 11 32.46 25.95 40.41
CA LEU A 11 31.92 26.43 39.14
C LEU A 11 31.66 25.26 38.17
N LEU A 12 32.56 24.28 38.09
CA LEU A 12 32.37 23.06 37.28
C LEU A 12 31.20 22.19 37.77
N LEU A 13 30.93 22.14 39.07
CA LEU A 13 29.76 21.47 39.65
C LEU A 13 28.44 22.19 39.31
N LEU A 14 28.45 23.53 39.29
CA LEU A 14 27.28 24.33 38.87
C LEU A 14 26.98 24.19 37.36
N PHE A 15 28.01 24.13 36.50
CA PHE A 15 27.82 23.91 35.06
C PHE A 15 27.44 22.45 34.72
N GLY A 16 27.94 21.46 35.47
CA GLY A 16 27.59 20.05 35.29
C GLY A 16 26.13 19.73 35.64
N ALA A 17 25.56 20.40 36.65
CA ALA A 17 24.16 20.24 37.04
C ALA A 17 23.17 20.91 36.05
N ALA A 18 23.58 21.99 35.38
CA ALA A 18 22.76 22.66 34.37
C ALA A 18 22.79 21.96 32.99
N ALA A 19 23.77 21.09 32.74
CA ALA A 19 23.92 20.35 31.49
C ALA A 19 23.11 19.03 31.43
N CYS A 20 22.44 18.64 32.53
CA CYS A 20 21.50 17.52 32.56
C CYS A 20 20.06 17.97 32.30
N SER A 21 19.82 18.82 31.29
CA SER A 21 18.48 18.91 30.72
C SER A 21 18.25 17.61 29.95
N ILE A 22 17.47 16.74 30.54
CA ILE A 22 16.90 15.57 29.90
C ILE A 22 16.23 16.02 28.58
N ASP A 23 16.80 15.59 27.44
CA ASP A 23 16.34 15.85 26.07
C ASP A 23 15.08 15.01 25.79
N ASN A 24 13.97 15.37 26.45
CA ASN A 24 12.71 14.65 26.34
C ASN A 24 11.76 15.38 25.39
N TYR A 25 12.00 15.23 24.09
CA TYR A 25 10.86 15.29 23.19
C TYR A 25 9.90 14.15 23.53
N PRO A 26 8.58 14.41 23.61
CA PRO A 26 7.62 13.33 23.80
C PRO A 26 7.79 12.32 22.66
N ALA A 27 7.63 11.04 22.97
CA ALA A 27 7.51 10.02 21.94
C ALA A 27 6.15 10.18 21.23
N PRO A 28 6.00 9.70 19.97
CA PRO A 28 4.70 9.62 19.33
C PRO A 28 3.69 8.88 20.23
N ASP A 29 2.51 9.46 20.41
CA ASP A 29 1.51 9.04 21.40
C ASP A 29 0.17 8.63 20.77
N SER A 30 0.08 8.66 19.44
CA SER A 30 -1.15 8.45 18.69
C SER A 30 -0.97 7.40 17.59
N GLN A 31 -2.09 6.87 17.10
CA GLN A 31 -2.15 5.96 15.97
C GLN A 31 -3.14 6.46 14.93
N LEU A 32 -2.79 6.29 13.65
CA LEU A 32 -3.67 6.56 12.52
C LEU A 32 -3.80 5.28 11.67
N TYR A 33 -5.02 4.85 11.42
CA TYR A 33 -5.29 3.65 10.64
C TYR A 33 -6.57 3.76 9.84
N GLY A 34 -6.73 2.91 8.84
CA GLY A 34 -7.93 2.88 8.03
C GLY A 34 -7.81 1.99 6.82
N THR A 35 -8.79 2.06 5.94
CA THR A 35 -8.83 1.28 4.70
C THR A 35 -9.31 2.13 3.53
N PHE A 36 -8.72 1.92 2.36
CA PHE A 36 -9.23 2.42 1.09
C PHE A 36 -10.40 1.55 0.66
N LEU A 37 -11.59 2.13 0.62
CA LEU A 37 -12.84 1.44 0.29
C LEU A 37 -13.40 2.02 -0.99
N ASP A 38 -13.85 1.15 -1.89
CA ASP A 38 -14.62 1.56 -3.06
C ASP A 38 -15.88 2.31 -2.60
N ALA A 39 -16.08 3.51 -3.10
CA ALA A 39 -17.21 4.35 -2.72
C ALA A 39 -18.58 3.71 -3.06
N GLU A 40 -18.64 2.89 -4.11
CA GLU A 40 -19.90 2.22 -4.53
C GLU A 40 -20.11 0.89 -3.81
N THR A 41 -19.07 0.05 -3.71
CA THR A 41 -19.24 -1.33 -3.19
C THR A 41 -18.89 -1.47 -1.71
N SER A 42 -18.18 -0.48 -1.14
CA SER A 42 -17.57 -0.55 0.20
C SER A 42 -16.59 -1.72 0.38
N GLU A 43 -16.16 -2.36 -0.70
CA GLU A 43 -15.11 -3.37 -0.68
C GLU A 43 -13.72 -2.69 -0.60
N PRO A 44 -12.73 -3.31 0.06
CA PRO A 44 -11.36 -2.79 0.05
C PRO A 44 -10.76 -2.72 -1.35
N VAL A 45 -10.05 -1.63 -1.64
CA VAL A 45 -9.32 -1.45 -2.90
C VAL A 45 -7.93 -2.08 -2.76
N GLU A 46 -7.86 -3.31 -3.26
CA GLU A 46 -6.65 -4.13 -3.37
C GLU A 46 -5.56 -3.42 -4.20
N GLN A 47 -4.31 -3.47 -3.74
CA GLN A 47 -3.16 -2.83 -4.38
C GLN A 47 -1.83 -3.57 -4.13
N ASP A 48 -0.72 -3.00 -4.58
CA ASP A 48 0.63 -3.46 -4.27
C ASP A 48 1.22 -2.72 -3.08
N ILE A 49 2.03 -3.40 -2.27
CA ILE A 49 2.85 -2.74 -1.23
C ILE A 49 4.12 -2.12 -1.82
N ILE A 50 4.71 -2.75 -2.85
CA ILE A 50 5.89 -2.24 -3.56
C ILE A 50 5.40 -1.36 -4.69
N ARG A 51 5.85 -0.10 -4.75
CA ARG A 51 5.47 0.85 -5.81
C ARG A 51 3.94 0.98 -5.98
N GLY A 52 3.15 0.72 -4.95
CA GLY A 52 1.70 0.93 -4.97
C GLY A 52 1.30 2.34 -4.56
N SER A 53 0.05 2.48 -4.10
CA SER A 53 -0.45 3.76 -3.61
C SER A 53 0.18 4.10 -2.27
N THR A 54 0.26 5.39 -1.96
CA THR A 54 0.83 5.88 -0.71
C THR A 54 -0.01 7.02 -0.16
N ILE A 55 0.14 7.30 1.13
CA ILE A 55 -0.47 8.48 1.77
C ILE A 55 0.65 9.45 2.10
N GLU A 56 0.58 10.66 1.55
CA GLU A 56 1.41 11.77 1.98
C GLU A 56 0.70 12.51 3.13
N PHE A 57 1.44 12.86 4.18
CA PHE A 57 0.89 13.61 5.31
C PHE A 57 1.86 14.68 5.77
N ILE A 58 1.32 15.85 6.12
CA ILE A 58 2.06 17.04 6.55
C ILE A 58 1.49 17.49 7.90
N GLU A 59 2.36 17.57 8.90
CA GLU A 59 2.01 18.05 10.23
C GLU A 59 1.90 19.57 10.28
N HIS A 60 0.87 20.07 10.97
CA HIS A 60 0.66 21.51 11.14
C HIS A 60 1.40 22.06 12.37
N GLY A 61 1.58 23.38 12.42
CA GLY A 61 2.15 24.07 13.59
C GLY A 61 3.67 24.28 13.56
N TYR A 62 4.35 23.85 12.50
CA TYR A 62 5.79 24.05 12.32
C TYR A 62 6.09 24.97 11.13
N ALA A 63 7.10 25.83 11.27
CA ALA A 63 7.53 26.75 10.21
C ALA A 63 8.06 26.01 8.97
N SER A 64 8.66 24.83 9.16
CA SER A 64 9.06 23.92 8.08
C SER A 64 8.07 22.76 8.01
N GLN A 65 7.29 22.69 6.94
CA GLN A 65 6.37 21.60 6.69
C GLN A 65 7.10 20.45 6.00
N THR A 66 7.44 19.41 6.75
CA THR A 66 8.05 18.20 6.20
C THR A 66 6.98 17.22 5.76
N LYS A 67 7.01 16.86 4.47
CA LYS A 67 6.14 15.81 3.92
C LYS A 67 6.65 14.44 4.34
N GLN A 68 5.77 13.65 4.95
CA GLN A 68 6.00 12.25 5.31
C GLN A 68 5.13 11.33 4.46
N THR A 69 5.46 10.03 4.43
CA THR A 69 4.74 9.04 3.59
C THR A 69 4.43 7.77 4.36
N MET A 70 3.19 7.30 4.28
CA MET A 70 2.78 5.95 4.71
C MET A 70 2.55 5.05 3.50
N ILE A 71 2.94 3.79 3.65
CA ILE A 71 2.68 2.73 2.69
C ILE A 71 1.34 2.07 3.03
N ILE A 72 0.61 1.64 2.00
CA ILE A 72 -0.65 0.92 2.14
C ILE A 72 -0.39 -0.57 1.87
N LYS A 73 -1.03 -1.44 2.66
CA LYS A 73 -0.91 -2.90 2.49
C LYS A 73 -1.63 -3.36 1.23
N ASN A 74 -1.34 -4.59 0.81
CA ASN A 74 -1.95 -5.18 -0.38
C ASN A 74 -3.49 -5.22 -0.33
N ASP A 75 -4.08 -5.38 0.86
CA ASP A 75 -5.53 -5.42 1.10
C ASP A 75 -6.19 -4.03 1.16
N GLY A 76 -5.43 -2.96 0.89
CA GLY A 76 -5.92 -1.59 0.94
C GLY A 76 -5.97 -0.97 2.34
N SER A 77 -5.59 -1.72 3.40
CA SER A 77 -5.50 -1.19 4.76
C SER A 77 -4.16 -0.51 5.02
N TYR A 78 -4.14 0.45 5.94
CA TYR A 78 -2.92 1.10 6.40
C TYR A 78 -2.96 1.35 7.90
N ARG A 79 -1.78 1.46 8.51
CA ARG A 79 -1.64 1.73 9.94
C ARG A 79 -0.28 2.35 10.24
N ASN A 80 -0.29 3.45 10.98
CA ASN A 80 0.89 4.05 11.59
C ASN A 80 0.65 4.17 13.10
N ASN A 81 1.48 3.48 13.89
CA ASN A 81 1.41 3.50 15.36
C ASN A 81 2.39 4.49 16.00
N LEU A 82 3.15 5.23 15.17
CA LEU A 82 4.19 6.16 15.58
C LEU A 82 3.90 7.53 14.95
N ILE A 83 2.76 8.13 15.31
CA ILE A 83 2.36 9.47 14.89
C ILE A 83 2.05 10.34 16.11
N PHE A 84 2.36 11.64 16.04
CA PHE A 84 2.07 12.57 17.11
C PHE A 84 0.60 13.01 17.10
N ALA A 85 0.05 13.35 18.27
CA ALA A 85 -1.24 14.01 18.34
C ALA A 85 -1.15 15.44 17.75
N ASN A 86 -1.68 15.65 16.55
CA ASN A 86 -1.71 16.95 15.87
C ASN A 86 -2.77 16.99 14.75
N THR A 87 -2.94 18.14 14.11
CA THR A 87 -3.68 18.26 12.85
C THR A 87 -2.73 18.04 11.67
N TYR A 88 -3.18 17.25 10.71
CA TYR A 88 -2.42 16.87 9.53
C TYR A 88 -3.22 17.16 8.26
N THR A 89 -2.54 17.70 7.24
CA THR A 89 -3.01 17.60 5.85
C THR A 89 -2.65 16.20 5.35
N ILE A 90 -3.64 15.40 4.98
CA ILE A 90 -3.47 14.01 4.53
C ILE A 90 -3.96 13.87 3.09
N THR A 91 -3.11 13.34 2.22
CA THR A 91 -3.37 13.21 0.78
C THR A 91 -2.97 11.83 0.27
N PRO A 92 -3.93 11.00 -0.15
CA PRO A 92 -3.62 9.80 -0.92
C PRO A 92 -3.08 10.15 -2.31
N VAL A 93 -1.97 9.54 -2.70
CA VAL A 93 -1.27 9.84 -3.95
C VAL A 93 -0.78 8.59 -4.66
N ARG A 94 -0.51 8.72 -5.96
CA ARG A 94 0.03 7.65 -6.83
C ARG A 94 -0.82 6.38 -6.79
N GLY A 95 -2.14 6.55 -6.77
CA GLY A 95 -3.11 5.48 -6.52
C GLY A 95 -3.55 4.68 -7.75
N ASN A 96 -4.23 3.56 -7.50
CA ASN A 96 -5.06 2.83 -8.47
C ASN A 96 -6.54 3.31 -8.44
N PHE A 97 -6.75 4.57 -8.05
CA PHE A 97 -8.04 5.21 -7.91
C PHE A 97 -7.94 6.68 -8.35
N VAL A 98 -9.09 7.27 -8.70
CA VAL A 98 -9.19 8.68 -9.12
C VAL A 98 -8.60 9.58 -8.02
N PRO A 99 -7.71 10.53 -8.36
CA PRO A 99 -7.12 11.44 -7.37
C PRO A 99 -8.18 12.14 -6.53
N MET A 100 -7.91 12.28 -5.24
CA MET A 100 -8.81 12.93 -4.28
C MET A 100 -8.15 14.13 -3.61
N ALA A 101 -8.98 15.06 -3.16
CA ALA A 101 -8.49 16.24 -2.45
C ALA A 101 -7.84 15.87 -1.11
N ALA A 102 -6.88 16.68 -0.70
CA ALA A 102 -6.29 16.60 0.63
C ALA A 102 -7.36 16.82 1.72
N GLN A 103 -7.19 16.16 2.85
CA GLN A 103 -8.10 16.23 3.99
C GLN A 103 -7.35 16.72 5.23
N GLU A 104 -7.97 17.64 5.97
CA GLU A 104 -7.48 18.04 7.29
C GLU A 104 -8.00 17.08 8.35
N VAL A 105 -7.09 16.44 9.08
CA VAL A 105 -7.41 15.40 10.05
C VAL A 105 -6.71 15.68 11.36
N THR A 106 -7.47 15.85 12.43
CA THR A 106 -6.94 15.89 13.79
C THR A 106 -6.73 14.47 14.28
N VAL A 107 -5.47 14.08 14.48
CA VAL A 107 -5.06 12.79 15.02
C VAL A 107 -4.86 12.93 16.53
N LYS A 108 -5.52 12.07 17.31
CA LYS A 108 -5.36 12.00 18.76
C LYS A 108 -5.70 10.60 19.26
N GLY A 109 -4.78 9.96 19.98
CA GLY A 109 -4.96 8.57 20.41
C GLY A 109 -5.19 7.65 19.21
N GLU A 110 -6.20 6.77 19.27
CA GLU A 110 -6.60 5.95 18.12
C GLU A 110 -7.51 6.72 17.17
N THR A 111 -7.00 7.09 16.01
CA THR A 111 -7.78 7.77 14.96
C THR A 111 -7.98 6.85 13.76
N LYS A 112 -9.25 6.56 13.43
CA LYS A 112 -9.64 5.81 12.24
C LYS A 112 -10.01 6.76 11.10
N LEU A 113 -9.45 6.55 9.91
CA LEU A 113 -9.75 7.32 8.70
C LEU A 113 -9.87 6.36 7.50
N ASP A 114 -11.11 6.05 7.10
CA ASP A 114 -11.35 5.28 5.88
C ASP A 114 -11.47 6.23 4.68
N PHE A 115 -10.78 5.93 3.58
CA PHE A 115 -10.88 6.69 2.34
C PHE A 115 -11.92 6.05 1.43
N LYS A 116 -12.98 6.79 1.10
CA LYS A 116 -13.92 6.41 0.04
C LYS A 116 -13.37 6.86 -1.30
N VAL A 117 -13.02 5.92 -2.17
CA VAL A 117 -12.35 6.18 -3.44
C VAL A 117 -13.07 5.54 -4.62
N GLN A 118 -12.80 6.04 -5.82
CA GLN A 118 -13.24 5.45 -7.08
C GLN A 118 -12.05 4.70 -7.71
N PRO A 119 -11.94 3.37 -7.60
CA PRO A 119 -10.85 2.61 -8.23
C PRO A 119 -10.97 2.68 -9.74
N TYR A 120 -9.86 2.75 -10.48
CA TYR A 120 -9.91 2.86 -11.95
C TYR A 120 -10.59 1.65 -12.62
N ILE A 121 -10.31 0.46 -12.10
CA ILE A 121 -10.87 -0.80 -12.57
C ILE A 121 -11.32 -1.62 -11.36
N ARG A 122 -12.49 -2.26 -11.47
CA ARG A 122 -12.93 -3.32 -10.57
C ARG A 122 -12.70 -4.67 -11.23
N VAL A 123 -11.98 -5.57 -10.57
CA VAL A 123 -11.84 -6.97 -11.00
C VAL A 123 -12.99 -7.76 -10.40
N LYS A 124 -13.95 -8.17 -11.24
CA LYS A 124 -15.21 -8.82 -10.81
C LYS A 124 -15.20 -10.31 -11.11
N GLU A 125 -15.91 -11.07 -10.28
CA GLU A 125 -16.12 -12.52 -10.48
C GLU A 125 -14.81 -13.29 -10.69
N ALA A 126 -13.75 -12.89 -9.98
CA ALA A 126 -12.45 -13.52 -10.11
C ALA A 126 -12.46 -14.94 -9.51
N SER A 127 -12.13 -15.92 -10.34
CA SER A 127 -11.86 -17.31 -9.94
C SER A 127 -10.45 -17.67 -10.39
N ILE A 128 -9.65 -18.24 -9.50
CA ILE A 128 -8.31 -18.74 -9.79
C ILE A 128 -8.21 -20.15 -9.24
N GLU A 129 -7.94 -21.12 -10.11
CA GLU A 129 -7.95 -22.53 -9.77
C GLU A 129 -6.86 -23.31 -10.52
N LYS A 130 -6.45 -24.44 -9.94
CA LYS A 130 -5.56 -25.39 -10.61
C LYS A 130 -6.38 -26.36 -11.47
N VAL A 131 -6.16 -26.35 -12.77
CA VAL A 131 -6.81 -27.25 -13.75
C VAL A 131 -5.72 -28.08 -14.43
N GLY A 132 -5.63 -29.36 -14.06
CA GLY A 132 -4.56 -30.24 -14.54
C GLY A 132 -3.18 -29.69 -14.18
N THR A 133 -2.38 -29.36 -15.19
CA THR A 133 -1.01 -28.83 -15.05
C THR A 133 -0.94 -27.30 -15.10
N LYS A 134 -2.08 -26.60 -15.07
CA LYS A 134 -2.15 -25.14 -15.21
C LYS A 134 -2.85 -24.48 -14.04
N ILE A 135 -2.49 -23.24 -13.77
CA ILE A 135 -3.30 -22.32 -12.97
C ILE A 135 -4.09 -21.45 -13.93
N VAL A 136 -5.41 -21.51 -13.82
CA VAL A 136 -6.35 -20.82 -14.71
C VAL A 136 -7.05 -19.73 -13.89
N ALA A 137 -6.91 -18.48 -14.32
CA ALA A 137 -7.67 -17.36 -13.79
C ALA A 137 -8.75 -16.94 -14.78
N LYS A 138 -9.98 -16.78 -14.29
CA LYS A 138 -11.11 -16.20 -15.03
C LYS A 138 -11.67 -15.02 -14.25
N PHE A 139 -11.92 -13.91 -14.93
CA PHE A 139 -12.46 -12.71 -14.29
C PHE A 139 -13.09 -11.78 -15.33
N LYS A 140 -13.96 -10.89 -14.87
CA LYS A 140 -14.49 -9.76 -15.64
C LYS A 140 -13.84 -8.47 -15.15
N LEU A 141 -13.86 -7.43 -15.99
CA LEU A 141 -13.37 -6.11 -15.63
C LEU A 141 -14.47 -5.07 -15.80
N GLN A 142 -14.57 -4.15 -14.86
CA GLN A 142 -15.44 -2.98 -14.94
C GLN A 142 -14.57 -1.73 -14.80
N GLN A 143 -14.48 -0.95 -15.88
CA GLN A 143 -13.86 0.38 -15.87
C GLN A 143 -14.77 1.35 -15.12
N THR A 144 -14.20 2.20 -14.28
CA THR A 144 -14.91 3.35 -13.70
C THR A 144 -14.46 4.68 -14.32
N VAL A 145 -13.43 4.63 -15.17
CA VAL A 145 -12.84 5.78 -15.88
C VAL A 145 -12.78 5.53 -17.38
N LEU A 146 -12.63 6.60 -18.17
CA LEU A 146 -12.59 6.53 -19.63
C LEU A 146 -11.28 5.99 -20.20
N ASN A 147 -10.18 6.02 -19.42
CA ASN A 147 -8.88 5.53 -19.87
C ASN A 147 -8.94 4.06 -20.25
N ASN A 148 -8.41 3.71 -21.43
CA ASN A 148 -8.28 2.33 -21.89
C ASN A 148 -7.60 1.44 -20.85
N VAL A 149 -7.94 0.16 -20.84
CA VAL A 149 -7.14 -0.85 -20.14
C VAL A 149 -5.94 -1.18 -21.01
N ARG A 150 -4.75 -1.02 -20.44
CA ARG A 150 -3.49 -1.30 -21.12
C ARG A 150 -3.18 -2.79 -21.08
N LYS A 151 -3.21 -3.40 -19.89
CA LYS A 151 -2.79 -4.79 -19.68
C LYS A 151 -3.56 -5.45 -18.55
N ILE A 152 -3.74 -6.76 -18.68
CA ILE A 152 -4.20 -7.65 -17.61
C ILE A 152 -3.10 -8.66 -17.27
N GLY A 153 -3.09 -9.15 -16.04
CA GLY A 153 -2.07 -10.08 -15.56
C GLY A 153 -2.58 -11.06 -14.51
N LEU A 154 -2.01 -12.25 -14.52
CA LEU A 154 -2.07 -13.25 -13.47
C LEU A 154 -0.65 -13.42 -12.92
N TYR A 155 -0.49 -13.25 -11.61
CA TYR A 155 0.80 -13.25 -10.93
C TYR A 155 0.85 -14.34 -9.87
N ALA A 156 2.03 -14.95 -9.69
CA ALA A 156 2.27 -15.97 -8.68
C ALA A 156 3.46 -15.59 -7.78
N HIS A 157 3.35 -15.82 -6.48
CA HIS A 157 4.45 -15.63 -5.52
C HIS A 157 4.28 -16.54 -4.29
N PRO A 158 5.36 -16.95 -3.59
CA PRO A 158 5.24 -17.70 -2.33
C PRO A 158 4.55 -16.92 -1.19
N GLU A 159 4.60 -15.59 -1.24
CA GLU A 159 4.09 -14.69 -0.21
C GLU A 159 2.74 -14.04 -0.59
N PRO A 160 1.89 -13.68 0.39
CA PRO A 160 0.59 -13.06 0.14
C PRO A 160 0.68 -11.65 -0.46
N SER A 161 1.86 -11.03 -0.48
CA SER A 161 2.12 -9.74 -1.11
C SER A 161 2.18 -9.79 -2.65
N VAL A 162 1.82 -10.93 -3.25
CA VAL A 162 1.80 -11.16 -4.70
C VAL A 162 1.11 -10.03 -5.48
N GLY A 163 1.74 -9.66 -6.58
CA GLY A 163 1.27 -8.64 -7.52
C GLY A 163 2.28 -8.46 -8.65
N GLU A 164 2.07 -7.50 -9.54
CA GLU A 164 3.01 -7.22 -10.63
C GLU A 164 4.43 -7.02 -10.10
N PRO A 165 4.74 -6.14 -9.13
CA PRO A 165 6.12 -5.94 -8.69
C PRO A 165 6.68 -7.10 -7.86
N MET A 166 5.82 -7.97 -7.31
CA MET A 166 6.20 -9.08 -6.42
C MET A 166 5.69 -10.41 -6.98
N ARG A 167 6.43 -10.97 -7.95
CA ARG A 167 6.06 -12.19 -8.68
C ARG A 167 7.27 -13.04 -9.02
N VAL A 168 7.08 -14.37 -9.02
CA VAL A 168 8.06 -15.34 -9.53
C VAL A 168 7.64 -15.95 -10.87
N ALA A 169 6.34 -15.99 -11.16
CA ALA A 169 5.78 -16.40 -12.44
C ALA A 169 4.59 -15.50 -12.82
N LEU A 170 4.31 -15.38 -14.11
CA LEU A 170 3.25 -14.51 -14.63
C LEU A 170 2.65 -15.03 -15.93
N ALA A 171 1.42 -14.62 -16.20
CA ALA A 171 0.82 -14.62 -17.52
C ALA A 171 0.17 -13.25 -17.75
N GLU A 172 0.45 -12.60 -18.87
CA GLU A 172 -0.03 -11.26 -19.17
C GLU A 172 -0.60 -11.17 -20.58
N GLN A 173 -1.58 -10.27 -20.76
CA GLN A 173 -2.16 -9.97 -22.05
C GLN A 173 -2.33 -8.45 -22.18
N GLU A 174 -1.79 -7.89 -23.26
CA GLU A 174 -2.08 -6.51 -23.66
C GLU A 174 -3.51 -6.40 -24.19
N ILE A 175 -4.22 -5.37 -23.74
CA ILE A 175 -5.59 -5.05 -24.16
C ILE A 175 -5.59 -3.80 -25.04
N ASN A 176 -4.87 -2.76 -24.60
CA ASN A 176 -4.73 -1.46 -25.29
C ASN A 176 -6.06 -0.91 -25.82
N GLY A 177 -7.12 -0.99 -25.02
CA GLY A 177 -8.47 -0.61 -25.44
C GLY A 177 -9.50 -0.58 -24.31
N ALA A 178 -10.71 -0.15 -24.63
CA ALA A 178 -11.84 -0.22 -23.73
C ALA A 178 -12.27 -1.69 -23.49
N ILE A 179 -12.90 -1.96 -22.35
CA ILE A 179 -13.37 -3.30 -22.00
C ILE A 179 -14.90 -3.41 -22.08
N ASP A 180 -15.37 -4.56 -22.57
CA ASP A 180 -16.77 -4.96 -22.42
C ASP A 180 -16.95 -5.56 -21.01
N PRO A 181 -17.79 -4.98 -20.14
CA PRO A 181 -17.98 -5.48 -18.77
C PRO A 181 -18.53 -6.91 -18.70
N ASN A 182 -19.13 -7.42 -19.78
CA ASN A 182 -19.64 -8.80 -19.85
C ASN A 182 -18.58 -9.80 -20.33
N LYS A 183 -17.45 -9.32 -20.88
CA LYS A 183 -16.39 -10.20 -21.37
C LYS A 183 -15.66 -10.86 -20.21
N VAL A 184 -15.58 -12.19 -20.27
CA VAL A 184 -14.75 -12.99 -19.36
C VAL A 184 -13.36 -13.11 -19.96
N TYR A 185 -12.37 -12.64 -19.21
CA TYR A 185 -10.96 -12.81 -19.53
C TYR A 185 -10.44 -14.10 -18.89
N GLN A 186 -9.52 -14.78 -19.58
CA GLN A 186 -8.86 -15.98 -19.10
C GLN A 186 -7.35 -15.86 -19.27
N LEU A 187 -6.60 -16.09 -18.20
CA LEU A 187 -5.14 -16.15 -18.19
C LEU A 187 -4.69 -17.46 -17.58
N GLU A 188 -3.57 -18.01 -18.08
CA GLU A 188 -3.07 -19.32 -17.66
C GLU A 188 -1.58 -19.27 -17.38
N ILE A 189 -1.18 -19.81 -16.22
CA ILE A 189 0.23 -20.13 -15.94
C ILE A 189 0.40 -21.65 -16.03
N ASP A 190 1.24 -22.10 -16.96
CA ASP A 190 1.61 -23.51 -17.07
C ASP A 190 2.68 -23.87 -16.02
N ILE A 191 2.36 -24.83 -15.14
CA ILE A 191 3.22 -25.21 -14.00
C ILE A 191 4.53 -25.87 -14.50
N PRO A 192 4.52 -26.86 -15.43
CA PRO A 192 5.74 -27.45 -15.96
C PRO A 192 6.70 -26.43 -16.58
N SER A 193 6.17 -25.48 -17.37
CA SER A 193 6.96 -24.42 -18.00
C SER A 193 7.60 -23.46 -16.99
N ASN A 194 7.06 -23.38 -15.77
CA ASN A 194 7.57 -22.56 -14.66
C ASN A 194 8.17 -23.42 -13.53
N SER A 195 8.53 -24.68 -13.81
CA SER A 195 8.98 -25.65 -12.79
C SER A 195 10.29 -25.28 -12.09
N ASN A 196 11.05 -24.31 -12.61
CA ASN A 196 12.21 -23.73 -11.94
C ASN A 196 11.82 -22.92 -10.68
N VAL A 197 10.65 -22.25 -10.69
CA VAL A 197 10.18 -21.36 -9.62
C VAL A 197 8.90 -21.85 -8.91
N LEU A 198 8.03 -22.55 -9.65
CA LEU A 198 6.79 -23.17 -9.17
C LEU A 198 7.02 -24.67 -8.98
N LYS A 199 7.32 -25.09 -7.75
CA LYS A 199 7.59 -26.49 -7.41
C LYS A 199 6.32 -27.20 -6.96
N THR A 200 6.04 -28.36 -7.55
CA THR A 200 5.00 -29.27 -7.06
C THR A 200 5.27 -29.67 -5.60
N GLY A 201 4.23 -29.74 -4.77
CA GLY A 201 4.29 -29.98 -3.33
C GLY A 201 4.31 -28.71 -2.48
N ASN A 202 4.54 -27.54 -3.09
CA ASN A 202 4.54 -26.25 -2.40
C ASN A 202 3.22 -25.50 -2.57
N GLN A 203 3.02 -24.46 -1.76
CA GLN A 203 1.89 -23.54 -1.86
C GLN A 203 2.35 -22.16 -2.31
N TYR A 204 1.54 -21.54 -3.14
CA TYR A 204 1.79 -20.22 -3.69
C TYR A 204 0.51 -19.39 -3.64
N PHE A 205 0.66 -18.06 -3.63
CA PHE A 205 -0.42 -17.11 -3.80
C PHE A 205 -0.49 -16.67 -5.26
N PHE A 206 -1.71 -16.59 -5.77
CA PHE A 206 -2.02 -16.16 -7.12
C PHE A 206 -2.96 -14.96 -7.08
N ARG A 207 -2.71 -13.97 -7.94
CA ARG A 207 -3.53 -12.75 -7.97
C ARG A 207 -3.68 -12.25 -9.40
N ALA A 208 -4.93 -11.95 -9.76
CA ALA A 208 -5.27 -11.35 -11.04
C ALA A 208 -5.43 -9.83 -10.88
N GLY A 209 -4.97 -9.07 -11.87
CA GLY A 209 -5.06 -7.62 -11.88
C GLY A 209 -5.07 -7.01 -13.27
N ALA A 210 -5.41 -5.72 -13.32
CA ALA A 210 -5.46 -4.92 -14.54
C ALA A 210 -4.93 -3.50 -14.27
N ILE A 211 -4.42 -2.86 -15.32
CA ILE A 211 -3.91 -1.49 -15.26
C ILE A 211 -4.43 -0.67 -16.44
N ILE A 212 -4.85 0.56 -16.17
CA ILE A 212 -5.24 1.52 -17.20
C ILE A 212 -4.02 2.12 -17.92
N ASP A 213 -4.26 2.74 -19.05
CA ASP A 213 -3.31 3.60 -19.72
C ASP A 213 -3.41 5.03 -19.17
N ALA A 214 -2.65 5.28 -18.10
CA ALA A 214 -2.48 6.60 -17.52
C ALA A 214 -1.10 6.72 -16.85
N PRO A 215 -0.46 7.90 -16.88
CA PRO A 215 0.77 8.15 -16.15
C PRO A 215 0.64 7.80 -14.67
N GLU A 216 1.68 7.20 -14.11
CA GLU A 216 1.76 6.78 -12.70
C GLU A 216 0.67 5.82 -12.19
N SER A 217 -0.24 5.37 -13.05
CA SER A 217 -1.29 4.41 -12.67
C SER A 217 -0.70 3.16 -12.03
N LYS A 218 -1.42 2.62 -11.04
CA LYS A 218 -1.11 1.36 -10.38
C LYS A 218 -2.14 0.31 -10.80
N PHE A 219 -1.79 -0.95 -10.62
CA PHE A 219 -2.71 -2.05 -10.89
C PHE A 219 -3.86 -2.05 -9.87
N ASN A 220 -5.07 -2.33 -10.36
CA ASN A 220 -6.18 -2.80 -9.54
C ASN A 220 -6.18 -4.33 -9.54
N TYR A 221 -6.46 -4.94 -8.40
CA TYR A 221 -6.40 -6.40 -8.24
C TYR A 221 -7.70 -6.98 -7.71
N ALA A 222 -7.86 -8.27 -7.95
CA ALA A 222 -8.67 -9.12 -7.09
C ALA A 222 -7.90 -9.50 -5.82
N LYS A 223 -8.59 -10.09 -4.85
CA LYS A 223 -7.96 -10.74 -3.70
C LYS A 223 -7.04 -11.87 -4.16
N ALA A 224 -5.91 -12.04 -3.48
CA ALA A 224 -5.03 -13.16 -3.73
C ALA A 224 -5.64 -14.48 -3.24
N VAL A 225 -5.37 -15.57 -3.97
CA VAL A 225 -5.83 -16.93 -3.64
C VAL A 225 -4.61 -17.82 -3.41
N ARG A 226 -4.58 -18.56 -2.31
CA ARG A 226 -3.52 -19.52 -2.00
C ARG A 226 -3.87 -20.89 -2.59
N ILE A 227 -2.97 -21.46 -3.38
CA ILE A 227 -3.18 -22.74 -4.08
C ILE A 227 -1.94 -23.62 -3.90
N ALA A 228 -2.17 -24.92 -3.63
CA ALA A 228 -1.13 -25.94 -3.62
C ALA A 228 -0.87 -26.47 -5.04
N LEU A 229 0.40 -26.58 -5.42
CA LEU A 229 0.83 -27.08 -6.73
C LEU A 229 1.19 -28.56 -6.69
#